data_AF-A0A7K0VSG2-F1
#
_entry.id   AF-A0A7K0VSG2-F1
#
_cell.length_a   1.000
_cell.length_b   1.000
_cell.length_c   1.000
_cell.angle_alpha   90.00
_cell.angle_beta   90.00
_cell.angle_gamma   90.00
#
_symmetry.space_group_name_H-M   'P 1'
#
loop_
_entity.id
_entity.type
_entity.pdbx_description
1 polymer ?
#
loop_
_entity_poly.entity_id
_entity_poly.type
_entity_poly.pdbx_seq_one_letter_code
_entity_poly.pdbx_strand_id
1 'polypeptide(L)'
;DLGVTPGNDGVVVRLSFPMLTEERRKEYVKVVKNMAEDGRIALRNVRRDARKAMETAEKAGDISKDDLERAEKELEKLTHDNVEAIDKAFSRKETELLEV
;
A
#
# COMPACT_ATOMS: atom_id res chain seq x y z
N ASP A 1 21.42 0.81 1.59
CA ASP A 1 22.64 0.85 2.40
C ASP A 1 22.45 1.87 3.50
N LEU A 2 22.65 1.50 4.77
CA LEU A 2 22.19 2.29 5.93
C LEU A 2 23.23 3.31 6.43
N GLY A 3 24.46 3.28 5.91
CA GLY A 3 25.48 4.31 6.15
C GLY A 3 25.91 4.48 7.61
N VAL A 4 25.61 3.50 8.48
CA VAL A 4 25.92 3.54 9.91
C VAL A 4 26.94 2.48 10.28
N THR A 5 27.91 2.86 11.10
CA THR A 5 28.90 1.94 11.65
C THR A 5 28.38 1.35 12.96
N PRO A 6 28.26 0.02 13.09
CA PRO A 6 27.91 -0.61 14.36
C PRO A 6 29.02 -0.44 15.39
N GLY A 7 28.66 0.08 16.56
CA GLY A 7 29.46 -0.04 17.78
C GLY A 7 29.06 -1.30 18.55
N ASN A 8 30.02 -2.04 19.09
CA ASN A 8 29.75 -3.25 19.87
C ASN A 8 30.32 -3.08 21.28
N ASP A 9 29.44 -3.07 22.29
CA ASP A 9 29.82 -2.91 23.71
C ASP A 9 30.01 -4.28 24.41
N GLY A 10 30.19 -5.36 23.64
CA GLY A 10 30.42 -6.73 24.11
C GLY A 10 29.16 -7.52 24.51
N VAL A 11 28.07 -6.80 24.85
CA VAL A 11 26.75 -7.38 25.19
C VAL A 11 25.68 -6.93 24.19
N VAL A 12 25.83 -5.76 23.57
CA VAL A 12 24.84 -5.16 22.66
C VAL A 12 25.54 -4.48 21.50
N VAL A 13 24.94 -4.56 20.30
CA VAL A 13 25.34 -3.78 19.12
C VAL A 13 24.51 -2.50 19.07
N ARG A 14 25.18 -1.34 19.07
CA ARG A 14 24.59 0.00 19.00
C ARG A 14 24.82 0.59 17.61
N LEU A 15 23.75 1.10 16.99
CA LEU A 15 23.80 1.82 15.73
C LEU A 15 23.39 3.28 15.97
N SER A 16 24.30 4.22 15.73
CA SER A 16 24.02 5.65 15.84
C SER A 16 23.55 6.20 14.50
N PHE A 17 22.27 6.54 14.40
CA PHE A 17 21.71 7.14 13.19
C PHE A 17 21.71 8.67 13.30
N PRO A 18 22.36 9.40 12.38
CA PRO A 18 22.23 10.84 12.31
C PRO A 18 20.79 11.22 11.88
N MET A 19 20.31 12.38 12.33
CA MET A 19 19.03 12.90 11.87
C MET A 19 19.06 13.10 10.35
N LEU A 20 17.95 12.78 9.68
CA LEU A 20 17.79 13.03 8.26
C LEU A 20 17.77 14.53 7.98
N THR A 21 18.48 14.97 6.94
CA THR A 21 18.35 16.33 6.40
C THR A 21 16.96 16.52 5.79
N GLU A 22 16.51 17.77 5.71
CA GLU A 22 15.21 18.11 5.10
C GLU A 22 15.13 17.63 3.63
N GLU A 23 16.23 17.73 2.89
CA GLU A 23 16.33 17.24 1.51
C GLU A 23 16.11 15.73 1.43
N ARG A 24 16.76 14.93 2.31
CA ARG A 24 16.55 13.48 2.37
C ARG A 24 15.13 13.11 2.79
N ARG A 25 14.52 13.86 3.70
CA ARG A 25 13.10 13.66 4.09
C ARG A 25 12.17 13.87 2.88
N LYS A 26 12.38 14.94 2.10
CA LYS A 26 11.63 15.20 0.86
C LYS A 26 11.82 14.11 -0.19
N GLU A 27 13.02 13.56 -0.34
CA GLU A 27 13.26 12.41 -1.22
C GLU A 27 12.46 11.18 -0.78
N TYR A 28 12.46 10.86 0.51
CA TYR A 28 11.68 9.73 1.01
C TYR A 28 10.18 9.92 0.86
N VAL A 29 9.65 11.14 1.04
CA VAL A 29 8.23 11.43 0.76
C VAL A 29 7.88 11.09 -0.70
N LYS A 30 8.76 11.41 -1.67
CA LYS A 30 8.55 11.01 -3.08
C LYS A 30 8.52 9.49 -3.25
N VAL A 31 9.41 8.77 -2.58
CA VAL A 31 9.44 7.30 -2.62
C VAL A 31 8.13 6.72 -2.07
N VAL A 32 7.69 7.17 -0.90
CA VAL A 32 6.44 6.71 -0.27
C VAL A 32 5.24 7.04 -1.16
N LYS A 33 5.23 8.21 -1.82
CA LYS A 33 4.18 8.59 -2.77
C LYS A 33 4.11 7.64 -3.97
N ASN A 34 5.26 7.29 -4.54
CA ASN A 34 5.32 6.33 -5.65
C ASN A 34 4.81 4.96 -5.20
N MET A 35 5.22 4.49 -4.02
CA MET A 35 4.73 3.22 -3.46
C MET A 35 3.22 3.21 -3.26
N ALA A 36 2.64 4.32 -2.80
CA ALA A 36 1.20 4.46 -2.65
C ALA A 36 0.47 4.39 -4.00
N GLU A 37 0.99 5.06 -5.03
CA GLU A 37 0.40 5.01 -6.38
C GLU A 37 0.51 3.61 -6.99
N ASP A 38 1.67 2.95 -6.88
CA ASP A 38 1.85 1.58 -7.34
C ASP A 38 0.86 0.62 -6.65
N GLY A 39 0.63 0.80 -5.35
CA GLY A 39 -0.38 0.07 -4.59
C GLY A 39 -1.80 0.28 -5.12
N ARG A 40 -2.18 1.54 -5.43
CA ARG A 40 -3.49 1.85 -6.02
C ARG A 40 -3.64 1.24 -7.41
N ILE A 41 -2.60 1.28 -8.24
CA ILE A 41 -2.61 0.68 -9.57
C ILE A 41 -2.78 -0.84 -9.47
N ALA A 42 -2.03 -1.50 -8.59
CA ALA A 42 -2.14 -2.94 -8.35
C ALA A 42 -3.57 -3.33 -7.92
N LEU A 43 -4.16 -2.58 -6.98
CA LEU A 43 -5.52 -2.82 -6.51
C LEU A 43 -6.56 -2.67 -7.65
N ARG A 44 -6.42 -1.65 -8.50
CA ARG A 44 -7.31 -1.46 -9.67
C ARG A 44 -7.20 -2.62 -10.67
N ASN A 45 -6.00 -3.14 -10.89
CA ASN A 45 -5.78 -4.29 -11.76
C ASN A 45 -6.45 -5.56 -11.18
N VAL A 46 -6.21 -5.84 -9.90
CA VAL A 46 -6.84 -6.98 -9.21
C VAL A 46 -8.37 -6.90 -9.25
N ARG A 47 -8.95 -5.71 -9.01
CA ARG A 47 -10.40 -5.51 -9.12
C ARG A 47 -10.91 -5.84 -10.52
N ARG A 48 -10.21 -5.36 -11.56
CA ARG A 48 -10.59 -5.62 -12.95
C ARG A 48 -10.57 -7.12 -13.27
N ASP A 49 -9.53 -7.82 -12.83
CA ASP A 49 -9.38 -9.25 -13.06
C ASP A 49 -10.44 -10.05 -12.31
N ALA A 50 -10.71 -9.69 -11.05
CA ALA A 50 -11.78 -10.29 -10.25
C ALA A 50 -13.15 -10.10 -10.89
N ARG A 51 -13.47 -8.88 -11.35
CA ARG A 51 -14.73 -8.60 -12.06
C ARG A 51 -14.89 -9.45 -13.31
N LYS A 52 -13.83 -9.53 -14.13
CA LYS A 52 -13.83 -10.36 -15.34
C LYS A 52 -14.05 -11.85 -15.02
N ALA A 53 -13.46 -12.34 -13.93
CA ALA A 53 -13.65 -13.72 -13.49
C ALA A 53 -15.11 -13.98 -13.07
N MET A 54 -15.73 -13.07 -12.32
CA MET A 54 -17.14 -13.19 -11.92
C MET A 54 -18.08 -13.14 -13.12
N GLU A 55 -17.87 -12.21 -14.07
CA GLU A 55 -18.64 -12.15 -15.32
C GLU A 55 -18.48 -13.42 -16.17
N THR A 56 -17.32 -14.07 -16.12
CA THR A 56 -17.08 -15.33 -16.83
C THR A 56 -17.83 -16.49 -16.17
N ALA A 57 -17.83 -16.55 -14.84
CA ALA A 57 -18.56 -17.56 -14.07
C ALA A 57 -20.08 -17.45 -14.27
N GLU A 58 -20.64 -16.24 -14.35
CA GLU A 58 -22.07 -16.05 -14.65
C GLU A 58 -22.44 -16.58 -16.03
N LYS A 59 -21.61 -16.28 -17.05
CA LYS A 59 -21.80 -16.80 -18.41
C LYS A 59 -21.67 -18.31 -18.51
N ALA A 60 -20.84 -18.92 -17.67
CA ALA A 60 -20.71 -20.37 -17.56
C ALA A 60 -21.90 -21.03 -16.84
N GLY A 61 -22.74 -20.23 -16.16
CA GLY A 61 -23.85 -20.71 -15.34
C GLY A 61 -23.43 -21.17 -13.94
N ASP A 62 -22.19 -20.92 -13.52
CA ASP A 62 -21.66 -21.30 -12.20
C ASP A 62 -22.24 -20.43 -11.08
N ILE A 63 -22.65 -19.20 -11.39
CA ILE A 63 -23.29 -18.26 -10.47
C ILE A 63 -24.51 -17.61 -11.12
N SER A 64 -25.49 -17.21 -10.29
CA SER A 64 -26.66 -16.47 -10.77
C SER A 64 -26.36 -14.98 -10.98
N LYS A 65 -27.24 -14.27 -11.70
CA LYS A 65 -27.15 -12.81 -11.86
C LYS A 65 -27.26 -12.06 -10.54
N ASP A 66 -28.12 -12.55 -9.64
CA ASP A 66 -28.30 -11.95 -8.31
C ASP A 66 -27.03 -12.10 -7.46
N ASP A 67 -26.35 -13.24 -7.57
CA ASP A 67 -25.08 -13.47 -6.87
C ASP A 67 -23.96 -12.60 -7.46
N LEU A 68 -23.92 -12.45 -8.79
CA LEU A 68 -22.98 -11.54 -9.46
C LEU A 68 -23.15 -10.11 -8.97
N GLU A 69 -24.38 -9.59 -8.90
CA GLU A 69 -24.63 -8.21 -8.45
C GLU A 69 -24.19 -8.00 -7.00
N ARG A 70 -24.41 -8.99 -6.12
CA ARG A 70 -23.94 -8.94 -4.73
C ARG A 70 -22.41 -8.94 -4.65
N ALA A 71 -21.77 -9.85 -5.38
CA ALA A 71 -20.32 -9.97 -5.39
C ALA A 71 -19.64 -8.72 -5.97
N GLU A 72 -20.22 -8.08 -7.00
CA GLU A 72 -19.73 -6.80 -7.51
C GLU A 72 -19.82 -5.67 -6.46
N LYS A 73 -20.92 -5.58 -5.73
CA LYS A 73 -21.07 -4.58 -4.64
C LYS A 73 -20.05 -4.80 -3.54
N GLU A 74 -19.84 -6.05 -3.13
CA GLU A 74 -18.82 -6.38 -2.14
C GLU A 74 -17.41 -6.07 -2.65
N LEU A 75 -17.09 -6.42 -3.90
CA LEU A 75 -15.81 -6.11 -4.52
C LEU A 75 -15.51 -4.60 -4.54
N GLU A 76 -16.50 -3.78 -4.90
CA GLU A 76 -16.33 -2.32 -4.91
C GLU A 76 -16.10 -1.78 -3.49
N LYS A 77 -16.86 -2.27 -2.50
CA LYS A 77 -16.65 -1.90 -1.09
C LYS A 77 -15.24 -2.26 -0.62
N LEU A 78 -14.82 -3.50 -0.87
CA LEU A 78 -13.49 -4.01 -0.49
C LEU A 78 -12.38 -3.21 -1.17
N THR A 79 -12.57 -2.85 -2.45
CA THR A 79 -11.62 -2.00 -3.17
C THR A 79 -11.55 -0.62 -2.52
N HIS A 80 -12.69 0.01 -2.24
CA HIS A 80 -12.74 1.33 -1.63
C HIS A 80 -12.05 1.36 -0.26
N ASP A 81 -12.36 0.40 0.61
CA ASP A 81 -11.76 0.30 1.95
C ASP A 81 -10.23 0.17 1.89
N ASN A 82 -9.71 -0.58 0.91
CA ASN A 82 -8.26 -0.73 0.72
C ASN A 82 -7.59 0.52 0.12
N VAL A 83 -8.27 1.25 -0.77
CA VAL A 83 -7.77 2.56 -1.24
C VAL A 83 -7.64 3.52 -0.06
N GLU A 84 -8.66 3.59 0.80
CA GLU A 84 -8.57 4.43 2.00
C GLU A 84 -7.44 4.00 2.92
N ALA A 85 -7.21 2.70 3.08
CA ALA A 85 -6.12 2.18 3.90
C ALA A 85 -4.74 2.60 3.36
N ILE A 86 -4.56 2.56 2.03
CA ILE A 86 -3.35 3.05 1.36
C ILE A 86 -3.19 4.56 1.62
N ASP A 87 -4.25 5.35 1.46
CA ASP A 87 -4.22 6.80 1.65
C ASP A 87 -3.90 7.19 3.09
N LYS A 88 -4.49 6.50 4.07
CA LYS A 88 -4.19 6.68 5.50
C LYS A 88 -2.75 6.31 5.82
N ALA A 89 -2.24 5.21 5.26
CA ALA A 89 -0.86 4.79 5.46
C ALA A 89 0.15 5.78 4.83
N PHE A 90 -0.14 6.27 3.63
CA PHE A 90 0.65 7.29 2.96
C PHE A 90 0.69 8.58 3.78
N SER A 91 -0.47 9.13 4.16
CA SER A 91 -0.57 10.36 4.94
C SER A 91 0.16 10.24 6.27
N ARG A 92 -0.02 9.14 7.00
CA ARG A 92 0.71 8.91 8.26
C ARG A 92 2.22 8.93 8.05
N LYS A 93 2.72 8.26 7.01
CA LYS A 93 4.15 8.17 6.76
C LYS A 93 4.74 9.49 6.24
N GLU A 94 3.96 10.23 5.47
CA GLU A 94 4.33 11.58 5.03
C GLU A 94 4.49 12.53 6.22
N THR A 95 3.52 12.55 7.14
CA THR A 95 3.60 13.34 8.38
C THR A 95 4.81 12.92 9.22
N GLU A 96 5.02 11.62 9.45
CA GLU A 96 6.17 11.11 10.22
C GLU A 96 7.53 11.52 9.62
N LEU A 97 7.63 11.57 8.29
CA LEU A 97 8.85 11.99 7.61
C LEU A 97 9.08 13.51 7.69
N LEU A 98 8.02 14.30 7.81
CA LEU A 98 8.09 15.77 7.86
C LEU A 98 8.18 16.33 9.29
N GLU A 99 7.62 15.63 10.27
CA GLU A 99 7.73 15.98 11.69
C GLU A 99 9.13 15.62 12.26
N VAL A 100 9.58 16.44 13.22
CA VAL A 100 10.85 16.28 13.96
C VAL A 100 10.54 15.98 15.42
#